data_AF-A0A1Y1QMV0-F1
#
_entry.id   AF-A0A1Y1QMV0-F1
#
_cell.length_a   1.000
_cell.length_b   1.000
_cell.length_c   1.000
_cell.angle_alpha   90.00
_cell.angle_beta   90.00
_cell.angle_gamma   90.00
#
_symmetry.space_group_name_H-M   'P 1'
#
loop_
_entity.id
_entity.type
_entity.pdbx_description
1 polymer ?
#
loop_
_entity_poly.entity_id
_entity_poly.type
_entity_poly.pdbx_seq_one_letter_code
_entity_poly.pdbx_strand_id
1 'polypeptide(L)'
;MRLIPVFTSLLLSGTALLAGCSANPVSGENQLALMSEAEEIQTGQQAHRDILAKTPPYQDAAVQAYVSRIGQLMAAQSHRNNLRFTFTVLDDPAVNAFALPGGYIYITTGLMAYLNSEAELAGVLGHEIGHVSARHNVSQASWSAVGGILASVAGEKLGNKELINTLGELGLSNYSRTQELDADGLGAEYLARAGYDPANMANVIATLQAYDQFKGNTSDPYRDLFSTHPNNDQRLQQLIGQARQYGRGGRDAGHDSYLRQTDGIRLPLGNGQTVQVRLITANAGDTFDTLARSSRLSNNAAMHLRVLNGMFPTGEPRPGQLLKTIQ
;
A
#
# COMPACT_ATOMS: atom_id res chain seq x y z
N MET A 1 53.98 36.22 34.43
CA MET A 1 52.92 35.68 33.55
C MET A 1 53.36 34.32 33.03
N ARG A 2 52.77 33.23 33.54
CA ARG A 2 52.90 31.87 32.99
C ARG A 2 51.49 31.39 32.67
N LEU A 3 51.21 31.16 31.39
CA LEU A 3 49.93 30.63 30.91
C LEU A 3 49.91 29.11 31.13
N ILE A 4 48.89 28.63 31.85
CA ILE A 4 48.58 27.20 31.97
C ILE A 4 47.51 26.90 30.91
N PRO A 5 47.72 25.97 29.96
CA PRO A 5 46.65 25.53 29.09
C PRO A 5 45.78 24.50 29.84
N VAL A 6 44.50 24.83 30.03
CA VAL A 6 43.48 23.87 30.47
C VAL A 6 43.11 23.03 29.26
N PHE A 7 43.51 21.75 29.25
CA PHE A 7 42.99 20.76 28.32
C PHE A 7 41.60 20.31 28.80
N THR A 8 40.56 20.75 28.11
CA THR A 8 39.19 20.24 28.29
C THR A 8 39.11 18.89 27.59
N SER A 9 39.14 17.80 28.37
CA SER A 9 38.91 16.45 27.84
C SER A 9 37.43 16.30 27.48
N LEU A 10 37.13 16.30 26.18
CA LEU A 10 35.82 15.95 25.64
C LEU A 10 35.66 14.42 25.76
N LEU A 11 34.93 13.97 26.79
CA LEU A 11 34.53 12.57 26.95
C LEU A 11 33.49 12.23 25.87
N LEU A 12 33.97 11.72 24.74
CA LEU A 12 33.15 11.12 23.70
C LEU A 12 32.60 9.79 24.25
N SER A 13 31.41 9.83 24.88
CA SER A 13 30.68 8.61 25.22
C SER A 13 30.19 7.97 23.93
N GLY A 14 31.01 7.10 23.35
CA GLY A 14 30.60 6.20 22.28
C GLY A 14 29.66 5.15 22.83
N THR A 15 28.36 5.37 22.74
CA THR A 15 27.37 4.30 22.84
C THR A 15 27.62 3.31 21.71
N ALA A 16 28.20 2.16 22.06
CA ALA A 16 28.29 1.04 21.16
C ALA A 16 26.87 0.58 20.80
N LEU A 17 26.45 0.83 19.57
CA LEU A 17 25.26 0.21 19.00
C LEU A 17 25.53 -1.30 18.93
N LEU A 18 24.90 -2.07 19.80
CA LEU A 18 24.91 -3.53 19.72
C LEU A 18 24.06 -3.92 18.51
N ALA A 19 24.69 -4.03 17.34
CA ALA A 19 24.10 -4.66 16.17
C ALA A 19 23.88 -6.14 16.49
N GLY A 20 22.63 -6.54 16.70
CA GLY A 20 22.26 -7.94 16.86
C GLY A 20 22.08 -8.59 15.48
N CYS A 21 22.67 -9.76 15.25
CA CYS A 21 22.21 -10.60 14.15
C CYS A 21 20.87 -11.20 14.55
N SER A 22 19.82 -10.98 13.75
CA SER A 22 18.55 -11.70 13.90
C SER A 22 18.26 -12.45 12.61
N ALA A 23 17.78 -13.68 12.71
CA ALA A 23 17.38 -14.46 11.54
C ALA A 23 16.14 -13.84 10.90
N ASN A 24 16.15 -13.70 9.58
CA ASN A 24 14.98 -13.35 8.81
C ASN A 24 13.92 -14.46 8.99
N PRO A 25 12.69 -14.16 9.44
CA PRO A 25 11.68 -15.18 9.70
C PRO A 25 11.23 -15.98 8.47
N VAL A 26 11.47 -15.46 7.27
CA VAL A 26 11.14 -16.11 5.99
C VAL A 26 12.33 -16.93 5.48
N SER A 27 13.47 -16.28 5.23
CA SER A 27 14.62 -16.94 4.60
C SER A 27 15.48 -17.74 5.58
N GLY A 28 15.36 -17.49 6.88
CA GLY A 28 16.22 -18.05 7.92
C GLY A 28 17.65 -17.49 7.93
N GLU A 29 18.00 -16.61 6.98
CA GLU A 29 19.33 -16.01 6.90
C GLU A 29 19.54 -14.96 7.99
N ASN A 30 20.76 -14.90 8.53
CA ASN A 30 21.14 -13.84 9.46
C ASN A 30 21.19 -12.51 8.71
N GLN A 31 20.33 -11.58 9.11
CA GLN A 31 20.38 -10.21 8.64
C GLN A 31 20.90 -9.31 9.76
N LEU A 32 21.60 -8.24 9.37
CA LEU A 32 21.92 -7.15 10.27
C LEU A 32 20.59 -6.48 10.65
N ALA A 33 19.99 -6.95 11.73
CA ALA A 33 18.81 -6.35 12.32
C ALA A 33 19.29 -5.36 13.38
N LEU A 34 19.17 -4.08 13.07
CA LEU A 34 19.54 -3.01 14.00
C LEU A 34 18.60 -2.93 15.20
N MET A 35 17.56 -3.76 15.24
CA MET A 35 16.44 -3.66 16.16
C MET A 35 15.92 -5.06 16.54
N SER A 36 15.73 -5.28 17.84
CA SER A 36 15.03 -6.46 18.36
C SER A 36 13.55 -6.44 17.95
N GLU A 37 12.86 -7.58 18.01
CA GLU A 37 11.42 -7.63 17.72
C GLU A 37 10.59 -6.80 18.71
N ALA A 38 11.02 -6.69 19.97
CA ALA A 38 10.35 -5.85 20.96
C ALA A 38 10.47 -4.35 20.60
N GLU A 39 11.66 -3.90 20.22
CA GLU A 39 11.88 -2.54 19.76
C GLU A 39 11.14 -2.26 18.44
N GLU A 40 11.03 -3.25 17.55
CA GLU A 40 10.24 -3.15 16.31
C GLU A 40 8.78 -2.84 16.61
N ILE A 41 8.17 -3.60 17.52
CA ILE A 41 6.77 -3.44 17.92
C ILE A 41 6.55 -2.09 18.59
N GLN A 42 7.46 -1.68 19.50
CA GLN A 42 7.35 -0.40 20.20
C GLN A 42 7.46 0.78 19.24
N THR A 43 8.44 0.73 18.33
CA THR A 43 8.65 1.74 17.29
C THR A 43 7.43 1.86 16.39
N GLY A 44 6.90 0.73 15.93
CA GLY A 44 5.68 0.66 15.13
C GLY A 44 4.47 1.27 15.82
N GLN A 45 4.27 0.95 17.10
CA GLN A 45 3.15 1.47 17.88
C GLN A 45 3.20 2.99 18.03
N GLN A 46 4.39 3.55 18.22
CA GLN A 46 4.57 4.99 18.32
C GLN A 46 4.32 5.66 16.95
N ALA A 47 4.91 5.15 15.87
CA ALA A 47 4.67 5.65 14.52
C ALA A 47 3.19 5.54 14.11
N HIS A 48 2.49 4.50 14.56
CA HIS A 48 1.05 4.35 14.30
C HIS A 48 0.24 5.49 14.92
N ARG A 49 0.50 5.85 16.19
CA ARG A 49 -0.18 6.98 16.84
C ARG A 49 0.03 8.29 16.07
N ASP A 50 1.25 8.50 15.62
CA ASP A 50 1.68 9.68 14.87
C ASP A 50 1.00 9.80 13.50
N ILE A 51 0.90 8.69 12.77
CA ILE A 51 0.16 8.65 11.50
C ILE A 51 -1.31 8.99 11.74
N LEU A 52 -1.96 8.38 12.74
CA LEU A 52 -3.38 8.62 13.01
C LEU A 52 -3.68 10.05 13.46
N ALA A 53 -2.71 10.72 14.10
CA ALA A 53 -2.84 12.13 14.48
C ALA A 53 -2.85 13.06 13.26
N LYS A 54 -2.18 12.68 12.16
CA LYS A 54 -2.05 13.49 10.93
C LYS A 54 -3.06 13.12 9.86
N THR A 55 -3.21 11.82 9.61
CA THR A 55 -4.12 11.27 8.59
C THR A 55 -5.14 10.38 9.30
N PRO A 56 -6.36 10.89 9.53
CA PRO A 56 -7.36 10.13 10.27
C PRO A 56 -7.80 8.88 9.50
N PRO A 57 -8.22 7.83 10.21
CA PRO A 57 -8.86 6.68 9.58
C PRO A 57 -10.10 7.11 8.77
N TYR A 58 -10.36 6.42 7.67
CA TYR A 58 -11.59 6.57 6.91
C TYR A 58 -12.80 6.27 7.80
N GLN A 59 -13.76 7.21 7.81
CA GLN A 59 -14.91 7.20 8.72
C GLN A 59 -16.05 6.32 8.20
N ASP A 60 -15.74 5.06 7.91
CA ASP A 60 -16.71 4.02 7.57
C ASP A 60 -16.33 2.72 8.29
N ALA A 61 -17.09 2.38 9.32
CA ALA A 61 -16.82 1.21 10.14
C ALA A 61 -16.99 -0.11 9.36
N ALA A 62 -17.87 -0.15 8.35
CA ALA A 62 -18.07 -1.34 7.54
C ALA A 62 -16.87 -1.59 6.62
N VAL A 63 -16.35 -0.53 5.99
CA VAL A 63 -15.15 -0.61 5.16
C VAL A 63 -13.91 -0.96 5.99
N GLN A 64 -13.74 -0.35 7.17
CA GLN A 64 -12.64 -0.70 8.09
C GLN A 64 -12.72 -2.16 8.52
N ALA A 65 -13.91 -2.64 8.91
CA ALA A 65 -14.11 -4.04 9.30
C ALA A 65 -13.87 -5.01 8.14
N TYR A 66 -14.28 -4.65 6.93
CA TYR A 66 -14.04 -5.43 5.72
C TYR A 66 -12.54 -5.61 5.46
N VAL A 67 -11.79 -4.49 5.36
CA VAL A 67 -10.34 -4.53 5.12
C VAL A 67 -9.62 -5.27 6.24
N SER A 68 -9.99 -5.02 7.50
CA SER A 68 -9.41 -5.73 8.65
C SER A 68 -9.66 -7.24 8.57
N ARG A 69 -10.88 -7.68 8.21
CA ARG A 69 -11.19 -9.11 8.06
C ARG A 69 -10.31 -9.77 6.99
N ILE A 70 -10.16 -9.15 5.82
CA ILE A 70 -9.30 -9.69 4.75
C ILE A 70 -7.84 -9.67 5.17
N GLY A 71 -7.37 -8.57 5.77
CA GLY A 71 -6.01 -8.46 6.29
C GLY A 71 -5.68 -9.54 7.34
N GLN A 72 -6.57 -9.78 8.30
CA GLN A 72 -6.38 -10.82 9.32
C GLN A 72 -6.38 -12.22 8.71
N LEU A 73 -7.23 -12.49 7.71
CA LEU A 73 -7.20 -13.75 6.95
C LEU A 73 -5.81 -13.98 6.33
N MET A 74 -5.25 -12.95 5.69
CA MET A 74 -3.93 -13.01 5.05
C MET A 74 -2.80 -13.13 6.07
N ALA A 75 -2.84 -12.36 7.17
CA ALA A 75 -1.83 -12.38 8.23
C ALA A 75 -1.71 -13.75 8.89
N ALA A 76 -2.83 -14.46 9.08
CA ALA A 76 -2.84 -15.81 9.62
C ALA A 76 -2.09 -16.83 8.74
N GLN A 77 -1.96 -16.56 7.43
CA GLN A 77 -1.20 -17.40 6.49
C GLN A 77 0.29 -17.03 6.39
N SER A 78 0.70 -15.94 7.05
CA SER A 78 2.05 -15.41 6.94
C SER A 78 3.09 -16.18 7.75
N HIS A 79 4.36 -15.95 7.43
CA HIS A 79 5.48 -16.49 8.20
C HIS A 79 5.64 -15.86 9.59
N ARG A 80 4.93 -14.76 9.88
CA ARG A 80 4.86 -14.10 11.21
C ARG A 80 3.43 -14.08 11.75
N ASN A 81 2.70 -15.19 11.61
CA ASN A 81 1.29 -15.29 12.06
C ASN A 81 1.07 -15.16 13.59
N ASN A 82 2.15 -15.13 14.38
CA ASN A 82 2.16 -14.81 15.80
C ASN A 82 2.28 -13.31 16.10
N LEU A 83 2.65 -12.49 15.12
CA LEU A 83 2.68 -11.03 15.24
C LEU A 83 1.26 -10.47 15.21
N ARG A 84 0.99 -9.46 16.03
CA ARG A 84 -0.31 -8.77 16.02
C ARG A 84 -0.37 -7.76 14.87
N PHE A 85 -1.08 -8.11 13.81
CA PHE A 85 -1.32 -7.18 12.70
C PHE A 85 -2.50 -6.23 12.97
N THR A 86 -2.35 -4.98 12.54
CA THR A 86 -3.38 -3.93 12.60
C THR A 86 -3.55 -3.32 11.22
N PHE A 87 -4.77 -3.31 10.70
CA PHE A 87 -5.08 -2.79 9.37
C PHE A 87 -5.88 -1.51 9.49
N THR A 88 -5.50 -0.47 8.74
CA THR A 88 -6.18 0.83 8.76
C THR A 88 -6.41 1.34 7.35
N VAL A 89 -7.67 1.65 7.03
CA VAL A 89 -7.99 2.44 5.83
C VAL A 89 -7.81 3.91 6.15
N LEU A 90 -7.00 4.62 5.38
CA LEU A 90 -6.78 6.07 5.50
C LEU A 90 -7.72 6.82 4.55
N ASP A 91 -8.33 7.91 5.03
CA ASP A 91 -9.10 8.85 4.19
C ASP A 91 -8.13 9.72 3.36
N ASP A 92 -7.47 9.06 2.42
CA ASP A 92 -6.42 9.62 1.59
C ASP A 92 -6.67 9.26 0.13
N PRO A 93 -6.60 10.25 -0.77
CA PRO A 93 -6.82 10.02 -2.19
C PRO A 93 -5.64 9.50 -2.99
N ALA A 94 -4.44 9.55 -2.42
CA ALA A 94 -3.27 8.98 -3.05
C ALA A 94 -3.54 7.50 -3.31
N VAL A 95 -3.07 6.98 -4.43
CA VAL A 95 -3.12 5.54 -4.69
C VAL A 95 -1.95 4.94 -3.93
N ASN A 96 -2.17 4.49 -2.68
CA ASN A 96 -1.09 3.94 -1.85
C ASN A 96 -1.51 2.82 -0.87
N ALA A 97 -0.53 1.99 -0.50
CA ALA A 97 -0.55 1.10 0.65
C ALA A 97 0.88 1.02 1.23
N PHE A 98 1.01 0.82 2.54
CA PHE A 98 2.33 0.68 3.16
C PHE A 98 2.24 -0.03 4.51
N ALA A 99 3.36 -0.60 4.95
CA ALA A 99 3.52 -1.18 6.27
C ALA A 99 4.52 -0.41 7.14
N LEU A 100 4.22 -0.32 8.43
CA LEU A 100 5.17 0.07 9.47
C LEU A 100 5.72 -1.16 10.20
N PRO A 101 6.87 -1.02 10.89
CA PRO A 101 7.36 -2.01 11.86
C PRO A 101 6.26 -2.53 12.80
N GLY A 102 6.33 -3.79 13.20
CA GLY A 102 5.43 -4.32 14.24
C GLY A 102 4.02 -4.68 13.76
N GLY A 103 3.77 -4.71 12.44
CA GLY A 103 2.54 -5.26 11.87
C GLY A 103 1.42 -4.25 11.63
N TYR A 104 1.71 -2.95 11.53
CA TYR A 104 0.69 -1.96 11.14
C TYR A 104 0.69 -1.78 9.63
N ILE A 105 -0.45 -2.01 9.00
CA ILE A 105 -0.63 -1.97 7.54
C ILE A 105 -1.72 -0.96 7.21
N TYR A 106 -1.44 -0.14 6.21
CA TYR A 106 -2.30 0.93 5.76
C TYR A 106 -2.64 0.76 4.29
N ILE A 107 -3.88 1.11 3.95
CA ILE A 107 -4.34 1.25 2.57
C ILE A 107 -5.15 2.53 2.46
N THR A 108 -4.99 3.26 1.37
CA THR A 108 -5.73 4.50 1.15
C THR A 108 -7.05 4.25 0.44
N THR A 109 -8.04 5.13 0.66
CA THR A 109 -9.27 5.16 -0.15
C THR A 109 -8.98 5.30 -1.65
N GLY A 110 -7.91 6.02 -2.01
CA GLY A 110 -7.45 6.16 -3.39
C GLY A 110 -7.12 4.83 -4.03
N LEU A 111 -6.29 3.99 -3.39
CA LEU A 111 -6.00 2.65 -3.93
C LEU A 111 -7.24 1.78 -3.98
N MET A 112 -8.05 1.78 -2.91
CA MET A 112 -9.26 0.98 -2.86
C MET A 112 -10.22 1.25 -4.03
N ALA A 113 -10.34 2.51 -4.47
CA ALA A 113 -11.21 2.84 -5.59
C ALA A 113 -10.79 2.16 -6.91
N TYR A 114 -9.49 1.94 -7.12
CA TYR A 114 -8.96 1.37 -8.37
C TYR A 114 -8.91 -0.15 -8.39
N LEU A 115 -8.76 -0.83 -7.24
CA LEU A 115 -8.82 -2.29 -7.19
C LEU A 115 -10.20 -2.80 -7.62
N ASN A 116 -10.27 -3.96 -8.24
CA ASN A 116 -11.50 -4.51 -8.83
C ASN A 116 -11.94 -5.82 -8.21
N SER A 117 -11.30 -6.31 -7.15
CA SER A 117 -11.72 -7.55 -6.51
C SER A 117 -11.22 -7.66 -5.07
N GLU A 118 -11.87 -8.51 -4.27
CA GLU A 118 -11.41 -8.85 -2.92
C GLU A 118 -10.04 -9.54 -2.98
N ALA A 119 -9.80 -10.34 -4.01
CA ALA A 119 -8.52 -11.00 -4.24
C ALA A 119 -7.39 -10.00 -4.57
N GLU A 120 -7.66 -8.91 -5.30
CA GLU A 120 -6.70 -7.82 -5.50
C GLU A 120 -6.40 -7.07 -4.20
N LEU A 121 -7.41 -6.77 -3.38
CA LEU A 121 -7.20 -6.22 -2.03
C LEU A 121 -6.34 -7.17 -1.19
N ALA A 122 -6.67 -8.45 -1.17
CA ALA A 122 -5.90 -9.47 -0.47
C ALA A 122 -4.45 -9.53 -0.98
N GLY A 123 -4.23 -9.34 -2.28
CA GLY A 123 -2.90 -9.30 -2.89
C GLY A 123 -2.08 -8.11 -2.41
N VAL A 124 -2.66 -6.91 -2.40
CA VAL A 124 -2.03 -5.70 -1.83
C VAL A 124 -1.67 -5.92 -0.36
N LEU A 125 -2.62 -6.37 0.46
CA LEU A 125 -2.37 -6.61 1.88
C LEU A 125 -1.34 -7.74 2.09
N GLY A 126 -1.37 -8.78 1.27
CA GLY A 126 -0.41 -9.88 1.30
C GLY A 126 1.01 -9.43 1.00
N HIS A 127 1.18 -8.51 0.04
CA HIS A 127 2.47 -7.88 -0.28
C HIS A 127 3.01 -7.08 0.92
N GLU A 128 2.19 -6.23 1.53
CA GLU A 128 2.57 -5.47 2.73
C GLU A 128 2.92 -6.38 3.92
N ILE A 129 2.15 -7.46 4.12
CA ILE A 129 2.47 -8.50 5.11
C ILE A 129 3.79 -9.18 4.77
N GLY A 130 4.11 -9.36 3.48
CA GLY A 130 5.40 -9.86 2.99
C GLY A 130 6.56 -9.00 3.48
N HIS A 131 6.49 -7.68 3.32
CA HIS A 131 7.49 -6.75 3.84
C HIS A 131 7.68 -6.87 5.36
N VAL A 132 6.59 -6.97 6.13
CA VAL A 132 6.68 -7.15 7.60
C VAL A 132 7.26 -8.52 7.96
N SER A 133 6.87 -9.56 7.23
CA SER A 133 7.28 -10.95 7.46
C SER A 133 8.78 -11.14 7.23
N ALA A 134 9.27 -10.61 6.11
CA ALA A 134 10.68 -10.59 5.75
C ALA A 134 11.46 -9.44 6.42
N ARG A 135 10.81 -8.67 7.31
CA ARG A 135 11.40 -7.56 8.07
C ARG A 135 12.09 -6.52 7.18
N HIS A 136 11.57 -6.26 5.98
CA HIS A 136 12.12 -5.23 5.09
C HIS A 136 12.03 -3.82 5.71
N ASN A 137 11.03 -3.60 6.57
CA ASN A 137 10.75 -2.35 7.27
C ASN A 137 11.60 -2.10 8.53
N VAL A 138 12.58 -2.96 8.88
CA VAL A 138 13.47 -2.75 10.03
C VAL A 138 14.89 -2.31 9.64
N SER A 139 15.06 -1.89 8.39
CA SER A 139 16.35 -1.37 7.90
C SER A 139 16.75 -0.06 8.58
N GLN A 140 18.04 0.30 8.51
CA GLN A 140 18.56 1.59 9.01
C GLN A 140 17.80 2.80 8.43
N ALA A 141 17.39 2.71 7.16
CA ALA A 141 16.62 3.76 6.49
C ALA A 141 15.22 3.89 7.11
N SER A 142 14.54 2.77 7.32
CA SER A 142 13.23 2.72 7.98
C SER A 142 13.28 3.28 9.41
N TRP A 143 14.39 3.07 10.13
CA TRP A 143 14.60 3.68 11.46
C TRP A 143 14.71 5.21 11.40
N SER A 144 15.56 5.75 10.53
CA SER A 144 15.72 7.20 10.35
C SER A 144 14.40 7.87 9.94
N ALA A 145 13.59 7.16 9.16
CA ALA A 145 12.29 7.60 8.71
C ALA A 145 11.25 7.71 9.83
N VAL A 146 11.15 6.69 10.70
CA VAL A 146 10.27 6.76 11.87
C VAL A 146 10.66 7.92 12.77
N GLY A 147 11.97 8.14 12.97
CA GLY A 147 12.47 9.32 13.69
C GLY A 147 12.03 10.65 13.05
N GLY A 148 11.99 10.72 11.72
CA GLY A 148 11.49 11.88 10.97
C GLY A 148 9.97 12.12 11.13
N ILE A 149 9.16 11.06 11.14
CA ILE A 149 7.72 11.17 11.43
C ILE A 149 7.52 11.74 12.85
N LEU A 150 8.21 11.16 13.83
CA LEU A 150 8.15 11.58 15.23
C LEU A 150 8.49 13.06 15.41
N ALA A 151 9.59 13.49 14.78
CA ALA A 151 10.02 14.88 14.83
C ALA A 151 9.02 15.83 14.14
N SER A 152 8.42 15.40 13.04
CA SER A 152 7.48 16.24 12.29
C SER A 152 6.09 16.35 12.93
N VAL A 153 5.63 15.35 13.69
CA VAL A 153 4.41 15.47 14.53
C VAL A 153 4.63 16.48 15.65
N ALA A 154 5.81 16.49 16.26
CA ALA A 154 6.14 17.42 17.33
C ALA A 154 6.30 18.88 16.86
N GLY A 155 6.49 19.12 15.56
CA GLY A 155 6.85 20.42 15.01
C GLY A 155 5.74 21.24 14.33
N GLU A 156 4.50 20.74 14.26
CA GLU A 156 3.33 21.39 13.60
C GLU A 156 3.57 21.90 12.15
N LYS A 157 4.54 21.36 11.41
CA LYS A 157 5.03 21.98 10.16
C LYS A 157 4.54 21.38 8.84
N LEU A 158 3.77 20.29 8.83
CA LEU A 158 3.36 19.62 7.59
C LEU A 158 1.83 19.55 7.49
N GLY A 159 1.28 19.94 6.35
CA GLY A 159 -0.15 19.79 6.07
C GLY A 159 -0.52 18.32 5.84
N ASN A 160 -1.77 17.94 6.15
CA ASN A 160 -2.25 16.55 6.11
C ASN A 160 -2.05 15.80 4.77
N LYS A 161 -1.78 16.51 3.67
CA LYS A 161 -1.54 15.92 2.34
C LYS A 161 -0.08 15.52 2.08
N GLU A 162 0.85 15.84 2.99
CA GLU A 162 2.27 15.59 2.79
C GLU A 162 2.75 14.29 3.44
N LEU A 163 1.93 13.61 4.26
CA LEU A 163 2.41 12.47 5.04
C LEU A 163 2.87 11.32 4.13
N ILE A 164 2.07 10.91 3.15
CA ILE A 164 2.43 9.79 2.26
C ILE A 164 3.69 10.10 1.44
N ASN A 165 3.79 11.31 0.89
CA ASN A 165 5.00 11.77 0.20
C ASN A 165 6.20 11.80 1.13
N THR A 166 6.00 12.24 2.37
CA THR A 166 7.02 12.22 3.43
C THR A 166 7.43 10.79 3.78
N LEU A 167 6.52 9.82 3.86
CA LEU A 167 6.85 8.41 4.12
C LEU A 167 7.74 7.83 3.02
N GLY A 168 7.43 8.14 1.76
CA GLY A 168 8.25 7.78 0.60
C GLY A 168 9.61 8.45 0.62
N GLU A 169 9.68 9.77 0.82
CA GLU A 169 10.94 10.54 0.92
C GLU A 169 11.83 10.06 2.05
N LEU A 170 11.23 9.71 3.19
CA LEU A 170 11.95 9.21 4.35
C LEU A 170 12.41 7.75 4.18
N GLY A 171 11.91 7.04 3.17
CA GLY A 171 12.36 5.68 2.84
C GLY A 171 11.70 4.56 3.64
N LEU A 172 10.53 4.79 4.23
CA LEU A 172 9.71 3.71 4.81
C LEU A 172 9.16 2.76 3.76
N SER A 173 9.14 3.21 2.52
CA SER A 173 8.61 2.46 1.39
C SER A 173 9.66 2.25 0.29
N ASN A 174 10.91 2.72 0.48
CA ASN A 174 11.97 2.60 -0.53
C ASN A 174 12.67 1.25 -0.41
N TYR A 175 12.04 0.22 -0.96
CA TYR A 175 12.58 -1.13 -0.96
C TYR A 175 13.45 -1.41 -2.18
N SER A 176 14.47 -2.26 -2.00
CA SER A 176 15.28 -2.72 -3.11
C SER A 176 14.45 -3.62 -4.03
N ARG A 177 14.88 -3.74 -5.29
CA ARG A 177 14.24 -4.65 -6.25
C ARG A 177 14.13 -6.09 -5.73
N THR A 178 15.11 -6.56 -4.96
CA THR A 178 15.07 -7.92 -4.40
C THR A 178 14.03 -8.04 -3.29
N GLN A 179 13.86 -7.01 -2.47
CA GLN A 179 12.84 -6.96 -1.42
C GLN A 179 11.42 -6.91 -2.01
N GLU A 180 11.22 -6.17 -3.10
CA GLU A 180 9.95 -6.15 -3.84
C GLU A 180 9.58 -7.53 -4.40
N LEU A 181 10.54 -8.23 -5.02
CA LEU A 181 10.32 -9.56 -5.58
C LEU A 181 10.06 -10.62 -4.50
N ASP A 182 10.67 -10.47 -3.33
CA ASP A 182 10.41 -11.32 -2.17
C ASP A 182 9.01 -11.06 -1.60
N ALA A 183 8.61 -9.80 -1.41
CA ALA A 183 7.26 -9.43 -0.98
C ALA A 183 6.18 -9.87 -1.99
N ASP A 184 6.45 -9.79 -3.29
CA ASP A 184 5.60 -10.32 -4.36
C ASP A 184 5.40 -11.84 -4.26
N GLY A 185 6.51 -12.57 -4.08
CA GLY A 185 6.48 -14.03 -3.93
C GLY A 185 5.72 -14.47 -2.69
N LEU A 186 5.94 -13.77 -1.57
CA LEU A 186 5.23 -14.00 -0.31
C LEU A 186 3.74 -13.64 -0.41
N GLY A 187 3.40 -12.52 -1.06
CA GLY A 187 2.00 -12.14 -1.30
C GLY A 187 1.26 -13.19 -2.13
N ALA A 188 1.88 -13.68 -3.20
CA ALA A 188 1.34 -14.78 -4.01
C ALA A 188 1.16 -16.06 -3.20
N GLU A 189 2.14 -16.40 -2.36
CA GLU A 189 2.05 -17.55 -1.46
C GLU A 189 0.92 -17.42 -0.45
N TYR A 190 0.78 -16.26 0.20
CA TYR A 190 -0.26 -16.01 1.19
C TYR A 190 -1.65 -16.04 0.58
N LEU A 191 -1.81 -15.56 -0.67
CA LEU A 191 -3.05 -15.71 -1.44
C LEU A 191 -3.39 -17.18 -1.64
N ALA A 192 -2.41 -17.98 -2.09
CA ALA A 192 -2.60 -19.42 -2.30
C ALA A 192 -3.04 -20.12 -1.00
N ARG A 193 -2.35 -19.83 0.11
CA ARG A 193 -2.66 -20.38 1.44
C ARG A 193 -4.05 -19.95 1.94
N ALA A 194 -4.48 -18.73 1.61
CA ALA A 194 -5.81 -18.21 1.94
C ALA A 194 -6.94 -18.73 1.01
N GLY A 195 -6.57 -19.43 -0.07
CA GLY A 195 -7.49 -20.00 -1.05
C GLY A 195 -7.90 -19.05 -2.18
N TYR A 196 -7.23 -17.91 -2.35
CA TYR A 196 -7.36 -17.06 -3.53
C TYR A 196 -6.43 -17.55 -4.65
N ASP A 197 -6.75 -17.19 -5.91
CA ASP A 197 -5.85 -17.42 -7.04
C ASP A 197 -4.64 -16.46 -6.96
N PRO A 198 -3.39 -16.95 -6.86
CA PRO A 198 -2.19 -16.11 -6.79
C PRO A 198 -1.96 -15.24 -8.03
N ALA A 199 -2.60 -15.55 -9.16
CA ALA A 199 -2.58 -14.70 -10.35
C ALA A 199 -3.15 -13.30 -10.08
N ASN A 200 -3.91 -13.09 -8.99
CA ASN A 200 -4.40 -11.76 -8.61
C ASN A 200 -3.28 -10.78 -8.24
N MET A 201 -2.07 -11.25 -7.86
CA MET A 201 -0.91 -10.37 -7.74
C MET A 201 -0.59 -9.66 -9.07
N ALA A 202 -0.69 -10.39 -10.19
CA ALA A 202 -0.49 -9.81 -11.52
C ALA A 202 -1.60 -8.79 -11.85
N ASN A 203 -2.84 -9.02 -11.40
CA ASN A 203 -3.96 -8.09 -11.60
C ASN A 203 -3.75 -6.78 -10.82
N VAL A 204 -3.19 -6.83 -9.61
CA VAL A 204 -2.80 -5.64 -8.85
C VAL A 204 -1.78 -4.84 -9.64
N ILE A 205 -0.68 -5.46 -10.10
CA ILE A 205 0.35 -4.77 -10.88
C ILE A 205 -0.22 -4.18 -12.18
N ALA A 206 -1.11 -4.90 -12.87
CA ALA A 206 -1.77 -4.41 -14.08
C ALA A 206 -2.69 -3.20 -13.80
N THR A 207 -3.45 -3.23 -12.70
CA THR A 207 -4.31 -2.11 -12.25
C THR A 207 -3.47 -0.87 -11.99
N LEU A 208 -2.33 -1.04 -11.31
CA LEU A 208 -1.39 0.04 -11.09
C LEU A 208 -0.87 0.55 -12.43
N GLN A 209 -0.35 -0.32 -13.32
CA GLN A 209 0.20 0.09 -14.63
C GLN A 209 -0.81 0.89 -15.46
N ALA A 210 -2.08 0.48 -15.45
CA ALA A 210 -3.16 1.20 -16.10
C ALA A 210 -3.37 2.61 -15.52
N TYR A 211 -3.35 2.74 -14.19
CA TYR A 211 -3.44 4.03 -13.52
C TYR A 211 -2.31 4.97 -13.93
N ASP A 212 -1.07 4.47 -13.94
CA ASP A 212 0.11 5.25 -14.32
C ASP A 212 0.09 5.69 -15.78
N GLN A 213 -0.25 4.77 -16.69
CA GLN A 213 -0.37 5.09 -18.12
C GLN A 213 -1.45 6.14 -18.36
N PHE A 214 -2.57 6.07 -17.64
CA PHE A 214 -3.65 7.04 -17.73
C PHE A 214 -3.25 8.43 -17.21
N LYS A 215 -2.52 8.50 -16.09
CA LYS A 215 -2.01 9.77 -15.56
C LYS A 215 -0.91 10.36 -16.44
N GLY A 216 -0.16 9.52 -17.15
CA GLY A 216 0.92 9.93 -18.04
C GLY A 216 2.04 10.68 -17.30
N ASN A 217 2.83 11.47 -18.04
CA ASN A 217 3.90 12.31 -17.50
C ASN A 217 3.37 13.67 -16.98
N THR A 218 2.13 13.70 -16.50
CA THR A 218 1.53 14.92 -15.93
C THR A 218 2.00 15.10 -14.49
N SER A 219 2.21 16.34 -14.09
CA SER A 219 2.67 16.78 -12.76
C SER A 219 1.62 16.56 -11.65
N ASP A 220 0.94 15.42 -11.66
CA ASP A 220 -0.09 15.08 -10.68
C ASP A 220 0.59 14.77 -9.32
N PRO A 221 0.30 15.50 -8.25
CA PRO A 221 0.96 15.36 -6.95
C PRO A 221 0.61 14.08 -6.16
N TYR A 222 -0.20 13.16 -6.72
CA TYR A 222 -0.72 11.96 -6.02
C TYR A 222 -0.17 10.62 -6.59
N ARG A 223 1.10 10.57 -7.01
CA ARG A 223 1.78 9.43 -7.69
C ARG A 223 2.40 8.40 -6.72
N ASP A 224 1.66 7.77 -5.79
CA ASP A 224 2.39 7.30 -4.60
C ASP A 224 2.57 5.80 -4.35
N LEU A 225 1.96 4.89 -5.11
CA LEU A 225 2.34 3.45 -5.06
C LEU A 225 3.55 3.13 -5.93
N PHE A 226 3.72 3.88 -7.02
CA PHE A 226 4.81 3.71 -8.00
C PHE A 226 6.11 4.36 -7.58
N SER A 227 6.02 5.47 -6.86
CA SER A 227 7.19 6.18 -6.33
C SER A 227 7.85 5.38 -5.22
N THR A 228 7.06 4.61 -4.47
CA THR A 228 7.53 3.76 -3.39
C THR A 228 8.00 2.38 -3.88
N HIS A 229 7.32 1.76 -4.85
CA HIS A 229 7.63 0.40 -5.31
C HIS A 229 7.92 0.28 -6.84
N PRO A 230 9.06 0.78 -7.36
CA PRO A 230 9.33 0.79 -8.81
C PRO A 230 9.56 -0.62 -9.42
N ASN A 231 9.42 -0.75 -10.75
CA ASN A 231 9.74 -1.91 -11.64
C ASN A 231 8.61 -2.87 -12.06
N ASN A 232 7.39 -2.36 -12.29
CA ASN A 232 6.20 -3.19 -12.56
C ASN A 232 6.31 -4.16 -13.74
N ASP A 233 6.91 -3.77 -14.87
CA ASP A 233 6.98 -4.65 -16.06
C ASP A 233 7.75 -5.95 -15.77
N GLN A 234 8.86 -5.83 -15.04
CA GLN A 234 9.69 -6.97 -14.67
C GLN A 234 9.06 -7.78 -13.54
N ARG A 235 8.46 -7.11 -12.54
CA ARG A 235 7.71 -7.76 -11.45
C ARG A 235 6.53 -8.56 -12.00
N LEU A 236 5.76 -7.99 -12.92
CA LEU A 236 4.63 -8.66 -13.57
C LEU A 236 5.07 -9.95 -14.28
N GLN A 237 6.16 -9.90 -15.05
CA GLN A 237 6.69 -11.09 -15.71
C GLN A 237 7.11 -12.17 -14.72
N GLN A 238 7.76 -11.79 -13.61
CA GLN A 238 8.17 -12.71 -12.55
C GLN A 238 6.97 -13.32 -11.82
N LEU A 239 5.98 -12.50 -11.44
CA LEU A 239 4.74 -12.92 -10.80
C LEU A 239 3.93 -13.88 -11.68
N ILE A 240 3.85 -13.65 -12.99
CA ILE A 240 3.20 -14.59 -13.91
C ILE A 240 3.93 -15.94 -13.92
N GLY A 241 5.26 -15.94 -13.78
CA GLY A 241 6.06 -17.16 -13.62
C GLY A 241 5.79 -17.88 -12.29
N GLN A 242 5.86 -17.14 -11.19
CA GLN A 242 5.61 -17.63 -9.82
C GLN A 242 4.15 -18.03 -9.58
N ALA A 243 3.17 -17.47 -10.28
CA ALA A 243 1.78 -17.91 -10.13
C ALA A 243 1.59 -19.33 -10.67
N ARG A 244 2.40 -19.77 -11.64
CA ARG A 244 2.28 -21.11 -12.24
C ARG A 244 2.59 -22.25 -11.28
N GLN A 245 3.47 -22.03 -10.29
CA GLN A 245 3.79 -23.05 -9.28
C GLN A 245 2.64 -23.34 -8.30
N TYR A 246 1.72 -22.39 -8.12
CA TYR A 246 0.60 -22.53 -7.19
C TYR A 246 -0.68 -23.10 -7.83
N GLY A 247 -0.65 -23.37 -9.15
CA GLY A 247 -1.81 -23.83 -9.92
C GLY A 247 -2.84 -22.73 -10.18
N ARG A 248 -3.72 -22.93 -11.16
CA ARG A 248 -4.88 -22.06 -11.40
C ARG A 248 -6.08 -22.66 -10.70
N GLY A 249 -6.50 -22.06 -9.59
CA GLY A 249 -7.61 -22.52 -8.78
C GLY A 249 -7.69 -21.70 -7.51
N GLY A 250 -8.90 -21.27 -7.16
CA GLY A 250 -9.13 -20.43 -6.00
C GLY A 250 -10.62 -20.11 -5.87
N ARG A 251 -10.97 -19.50 -4.74
CA ARG A 251 -12.29 -18.92 -4.52
C ARG A 251 -12.61 -17.89 -5.61
N ASP A 252 -13.89 -17.58 -5.76
CA ASP A 252 -14.31 -16.39 -6.51
C ASP A 252 -13.47 -15.19 -6.04
N ALA A 253 -12.98 -14.39 -7.00
CA ALA A 253 -12.17 -13.21 -6.71
C ALA A 253 -12.94 -12.16 -5.89
N GLY A 254 -14.28 -12.28 -5.82
CA GLY A 254 -15.12 -11.39 -5.04
C GLY A 254 -15.23 -10.02 -5.70
N HIS A 255 -15.38 -9.97 -7.02
CA HIS A 255 -15.51 -8.73 -7.79
C HIS A 255 -16.67 -7.87 -7.27
N ASP A 256 -17.89 -8.38 -7.37
CA ASP A 256 -19.09 -7.66 -6.97
C ASP A 256 -19.15 -7.34 -5.47
N SER A 257 -18.67 -8.26 -4.61
CA SER A 257 -18.62 -8.04 -3.16
C SER A 257 -17.67 -6.90 -2.81
N TYR A 258 -16.51 -6.83 -3.48
CA TYR A 258 -15.54 -5.77 -3.31
C TYR A 258 -16.06 -4.43 -3.84
N LEU A 259 -16.61 -4.40 -5.07
CA LEU A 259 -17.15 -3.18 -5.67
C LEU A 259 -18.16 -2.51 -4.72
N ARG A 260 -19.04 -3.28 -4.09
CA ARG A 260 -19.99 -2.79 -3.07
C ARG A 260 -19.34 -2.09 -1.87
N GLN A 261 -18.11 -2.46 -1.48
CA GLN A 261 -17.38 -1.78 -0.40
C GLN A 261 -16.79 -0.44 -0.84
N THR A 262 -16.74 -0.17 -2.14
CA THR A 262 -16.18 1.07 -2.70
C THR A 262 -17.23 2.12 -3.01
N ASP A 263 -18.53 1.79 -2.95
CA ASP A 263 -19.61 2.75 -3.17
C ASP A 263 -19.56 3.86 -2.12
N GLY A 264 -19.54 5.11 -2.56
CA GLY A 264 -19.44 6.28 -1.68
C GLY A 264 -18.01 6.68 -1.28
N ILE A 265 -16.97 5.92 -1.66
CA ILE A 265 -15.58 6.35 -1.47
C ILE A 265 -15.36 7.69 -2.17
N ARG A 266 -14.81 8.65 -1.43
CA ARG A 266 -14.52 9.99 -1.93
C ARG A 266 -13.14 10.05 -2.57
N LEU A 267 -13.07 10.64 -3.75
CA LEU A 267 -11.83 10.92 -4.47
C LEU A 267 -11.78 12.43 -4.76
N PRO A 268 -10.81 13.18 -4.24
CA PRO A 268 -10.52 14.53 -4.68
C PRO A 268 -9.96 14.47 -6.09
N LEU A 269 -10.54 15.29 -6.94
CA LEU A 269 -9.98 15.69 -8.21
C LEU A 269 -8.90 16.74 -7.93
N GLY A 270 -7.78 16.68 -8.64
CA GLY A 270 -6.65 17.62 -8.50
C GLY A 270 -6.98 19.11 -8.75
N ASN A 271 -8.24 19.43 -9.08
CA ASN A 271 -8.77 20.79 -9.22
C ASN A 271 -9.52 21.29 -7.95
N GLY A 272 -9.44 20.57 -6.83
CA GLY A 272 -10.11 20.92 -5.58
C GLY A 272 -11.56 20.45 -5.46
N GLN A 273 -12.11 19.77 -6.47
CA GLN A 273 -13.40 19.09 -6.36
C GLN A 273 -13.24 17.73 -5.66
N THR A 274 -14.28 17.25 -5.00
CA THR A 274 -14.36 15.86 -4.53
C THR A 274 -15.50 15.16 -5.22
N VAL A 275 -15.20 14.03 -5.83
CA VAL A 275 -16.16 13.13 -6.45
C VAL A 275 -16.33 11.87 -5.62
N GLN A 276 -17.40 11.14 -5.86
CA GLN A 276 -17.69 9.88 -5.20
C GLN A 276 -17.72 8.74 -6.21
N VAL A 277 -17.12 7.62 -5.84
CA VAL A 277 -17.35 6.35 -6.52
C VAL A 277 -18.82 5.99 -6.34
N ARG A 278 -19.50 5.69 -7.45
CA ARG A 278 -20.89 5.23 -7.45
C ARG A 278 -21.06 4.00 -8.30
N LEU A 279 -21.82 3.03 -7.81
CA LEU A 279 -22.05 1.80 -8.56
C LEU A 279 -23.27 1.91 -9.48
N ILE A 280 -23.12 1.40 -10.70
CA ILE A 280 -24.22 1.21 -11.65
C ILE A 280 -24.18 -0.21 -12.20
N THR A 281 -25.29 -0.66 -12.77
CA THR A 281 -25.33 -1.86 -13.62
C THR A 281 -25.38 -1.42 -15.08
N ALA A 282 -24.44 -1.92 -15.90
CA ALA A 282 -24.39 -1.57 -17.31
C ALA A 282 -25.63 -2.07 -18.07
N ASN A 283 -26.18 -1.21 -18.92
CA ASN A 283 -27.27 -1.53 -19.84
C ASN A 283 -26.73 -2.03 -21.18
N ALA A 284 -27.63 -2.57 -22.01
CA ALA A 284 -27.31 -2.89 -23.38
C ALA A 284 -26.91 -1.63 -24.16
N GLY A 285 -25.70 -1.63 -24.73
CA GLY A 285 -25.16 -0.51 -25.51
C GLY A 285 -24.39 0.54 -24.70
N ASP A 286 -24.29 0.38 -23.37
CA ASP A 286 -23.41 1.24 -22.57
C ASP A 286 -21.95 1.03 -23.00
N THR A 287 -21.25 2.13 -23.22
CA THR A 287 -19.78 2.21 -23.34
C THR A 287 -19.24 3.21 -22.33
N PHE A 288 -17.96 3.12 -21.98
CA PHE A 288 -17.36 4.13 -21.11
C PHE A 288 -17.42 5.55 -21.70
N ASP A 289 -17.44 5.69 -23.02
CA ASP A 289 -17.67 6.98 -23.70
C ASP A 289 -19.08 7.52 -23.47
N THR A 290 -20.11 6.65 -23.45
CA THR A 290 -21.47 7.07 -23.12
C THR A 290 -21.63 7.40 -21.64
N LEU A 291 -21.06 6.58 -20.76
CA LEU A 291 -21.11 6.76 -19.30
C LEU A 291 -20.35 8.03 -18.88
N ALA A 292 -19.22 8.31 -19.52
CA ALA A 292 -18.41 9.51 -19.29
C ALA A 292 -19.18 10.82 -19.51
N ARG A 293 -20.17 10.86 -20.42
CA ARG A 293 -20.99 12.06 -20.66
C ARG A 293 -21.83 12.46 -19.45
N SER A 294 -22.14 11.50 -18.58
CA SER A 294 -22.89 11.72 -17.34
C SER A 294 -21.99 11.91 -16.11
N SER A 295 -20.67 11.75 -16.28
CA SER A 295 -19.70 11.82 -15.20
C SER A 295 -19.35 13.27 -14.87
N ARG A 296 -19.07 13.54 -13.59
CA ARG A 296 -18.49 14.82 -13.16
C ARG A 296 -17.00 14.95 -13.49
N LEU A 297 -16.40 13.91 -14.08
CA LEU A 297 -15.02 13.94 -14.53
C LEU A 297 -14.84 14.86 -15.73
N SER A 298 -13.77 15.65 -15.69
CA SER A 298 -13.29 16.41 -16.84
C SER A 298 -12.45 15.51 -17.77
N ASN A 299 -11.62 16.10 -18.64
CA ASN A 299 -10.72 15.47 -19.63
C ASN A 299 -10.41 13.97 -19.41
N ASN A 300 -10.54 13.18 -20.48
CA ASN A 300 -10.28 11.73 -20.49
C ASN A 300 -11.20 10.91 -19.55
N ALA A 301 -12.40 11.40 -19.23
CA ALA A 301 -13.37 10.72 -18.36
C ALA A 301 -13.63 9.25 -18.73
N ALA A 302 -13.77 8.91 -20.02
CA ALA A 302 -13.95 7.52 -20.45
C ALA A 302 -12.73 6.64 -20.11
N MET A 303 -11.52 7.17 -20.30
CA MET A 303 -10.29 6.45 -19.94
C MET A 303 -10.16 6.29 -18.43
N HIS A 304 -10.51 7.31 -17.65
CA HIS A 304 -10.53 7.22 -16.19
C HIS A 304 -11.49 6.12 -15.73
N LEU A 305 -12.71 6.09 -16.28
CA LEU A 305 -13.68 5.03 -15.96
C LEU A 305 -13.15 3.64 -16.35
N ARG A 306 -12.42 3.52 -17.47
CA ARG A 306 -11.75 2.25 -17.84
C ARG A 306 -10.71 1.83 -16.80
N VAL A 307 -9.83 2.72 -16.34
CA VAL A 307 -8.86 2.41 -15.28
C VAL A 307 -9.59 2.00 -13.99
N LEU A 308 -10.59 2.78 -13.59
CA LEU A 308 -11.36 2.54 -12.37
C LEU A 308 -12.03 1.16 -12.35
N ASN A 309 -12.31 0.58 -13.51
CA ASN A 309 -12.96 -0.72 -13.66
C ASN A 309 -12.03 -1.83 -14.17
N GLY A 310 -10.71 -1.61 -14.22
CA GLY A 310 -9.75 -2.62 -14.70
C GLY A 310 -9.92 -2.98 -16.19
N MET A 311 -10.44 -2.05 -16.99
CA MET A 311 -10.75 -2.21 -18.42
C MET A 311 -9.89 -1.31 -19.32
N PHE A 312 -8.82 -0.73 -18.78
CA PHE A 312 -7.90 0.09 -19.55
C PHE A 312 -7.06 -0.76 -20.54
N PRO A 313 -6.70 -0.24 -21.74
CA PRO A 313 -7.10 1.05 -22.31
C PRO A 313 -8.38 1.01 -23.15
N THR A 314 -8.83 -0.16 -23.59
CA THR A 314 -9.86 -0.29 -24.64
C THR A 314 -11.05 -1.18 -24.27
N GLY A 315 -11.08 -1.73 -23.06
CA GLY A 315 -12.18 -2.56 -22.59
C GLY A 315 -13.48 -1.77 -22.46
N GLU A 316 -14.60 -2.47 -22.60
CA GLU A 316 -15.96 -1.95 -22.50
C GLU A 316 -16.81 -2.82 -21.59
N PRO A 317 -17.80 -2.23 -20.92
CA PRO A 317 -18.66 -2.98 -20.02
C PRO A 317 -19.57 -3.94 -20.76
N ARG A 318 -19.94 -5.03 -20.09
CA ARG A 318 -20.96 -5.95 -20.58
C ARG A 318 -22.32 -5.62 -19.97
N PRO A 319 -23.44 -5.83 -20.69
CA PRO A 319 -24.76 -5.66 -20.11
C PRO A 319 -24.93 -6.53 -18.86
N GLY A 320 -25.50 -5.96 -17.79
CA GLY A 320 -25.66 -6.61 -16.49
C GLY A 320 -24.43 -6.54 -15.57
N GLN A 321 -23.30 -6.01 -16.04
CA GLN A 321 -22.09 -5.90 -15.23
C GLN A 321 -22.19 -4.75 -14.22
N LEU A 322 -21.78 -4.99 -12.98
CA LEU A 322 -21.62 -3.94 -11.97
C LEU A 322 -20.36 -3.13 -12.27
N LEU A 323 -20.46 -1.80 -12.25
CA LEU A 323 -19.37 -0.89 -12.59
C LEU A 323 -19.26 0.24 -11.58
N LYS A 324 -18.03 0.68 -11.35
CA LYS A 324 -17.71 1.93 -10.68
C LYS A 324 -17.82 3.08 -11.67
N THR A 325 -18.56 4.11 -11.28
CA THR A 325 -18.64 5.41 -11.96
C THR A 325 -18.29 6.52 -10.99
N ILE A 326 -18.25 7.75 -11.49
CA ILE A 326 -17.87 8.91 -10.70
C ILE A 326 -18.96 9.97 -10.78
N GLN A 327 -19.49 10.38 -9.63
CA GLN A 327 -20.53 11.39 -9.47
C GLN A 327 -20.15 12.47 -8.46
#